data_AF-A0A2E3V2Z7-F1
#
_entry.id   AF-A0A2E3V2Z7-F1
#
_cell.length_a   1.000
_cell.length_b   1.000
_cell.length_c   1.000
_cell.angle_alpha   90.00
_cell.angle_beta   90.00
_cell.angle_gamma   90.00
#
_symmetry.space_group_name_H-M   'P 1'
#
loop_
_entity.id
_entity.type
_entity.pdbx_description
1 polymer ?
#
loop_
_entity_poly.entity_id
_entity_poly.type
_entity_poly.pdbx_seq_one_letter_code
_entity_poly.pdbx_strand_id
1 'polypeptide(L)'
;RISVFILIEMLREIKTLPPYDIYAVFTVQEEIGIRGANVSSMKINPDFGFGLDTTIAWDTPGSTKQEQVSALGLGACIKVMDSSTVCDYRMVNY
;
A
#
# COMPACT_ATOMS: atom_id res chain seq x y z
N ARG A 1 -3.15 7.72 8.01
CA ARG A 1 -2.63 9.11 7.78
C ARG A 1 -1.18 9.14 7.32
N ILE A 2 -0.29 8.32 7.87
CA ILE A 2 1.11 8.26 7.42
C ILE A 2 1.24 7.99 5.91
N SER A 3 0.40 7.13 5.33
CA SER A 3 0.33 6.87 3.88
C SER A 3 0.04 8.13 3.05
N VAL A 4 -0.83 9.01 3.55
CA VAL A 4 -1.14 10.31 2.90
C VAL A 4 0.11 11.17 2.86
N PHE A 5 0.84 11.24 3.98
CA PHE A 5 2.10 11.98 4.04
C PHE A 5 3.13 11.40 3.08
N ILE A 6 3.35 10.08 3.08
CA ILE A 6 4.27 9.39 2.16
C ILE A 6 3.93 9.72 0.69
N LEU A 7 2.65 9.68 0.32
CA LEU A 7 2.23 10.00 -1.05
C LEU A 7 2.49 11.45 -1.42
N ILE A 8 2.26 12.39 -0.49
CA ILE A 8 2.57 13.81 -0.70
C ILE A 8 4.08 14.02 -0.86
N GLU A 9 4.91 13.40 -0.01
CA GLU A 9 6.36 13.53 -0.11
C GLU A 9 6.91 12.90 -1.39
N MET A 10 6.36 11.76 -1.83
CA MET A 10 6.70 11.18 -3.13
C MET A 10 6.42 12.19 -4.27
N LEU A 11 5.26 12.84 -4.26
CA LEU A 11 4.95 13.88 -5.25
C LEU A 11 5.89 15.08 -5.17
N ARG A 12 6.37 15.47 -3.97
CA ARG A 12 7.36 16.56 -3.82
C ARG A 12 8.74 16.15 -4.34
N GLU A 13 9.12 14.89 -4.18
CA GLU A 13 10.43 14.36 -4.59
C GLU A 13 10.53 14.12 -6.10
N ILE A 14 9.40 13.96 -6.81
CA ILE A 14 9.40 13.90 -8.27
C ILE A 14 9.86 15.26 -8.84
N LYS A 15 11.13 15.31 -9.27
CA LYS A 15 11.70 16.51 -9.92
C LYS A 15 11.59 16.47 -11.45
N THR A 16 11.54 15.26 -12.00
CA THR A 16 11.45 15.01 -13.45
C THR A 16 10.23 14.18 -13.72
N LEU A 17 9.46 14.55 -14.75
CA LEU A 17 8.29 13.79 -15.14
C LEU A 17 8.72 12.38 -15.60
N PRO A 18 8.16 11.32 -15.01
CA PRO A 18 8.45 9.97 -15.46
C PRO A 18 7.80 9.69 -16.83
N PRO A 19 8.23 8.64 -17.54
CA PRO A 19 7.65 8.25 -18.83
C PRO A 19 6.29 7.53 -18.69
N TYR A 20 5.56 7.76 -17.60
CA TYR A 20 4.27 7.16 -17.27
C TYR A 20 3.41 8.14 -16.49
N ASP A 21 2.09 7.98 -16.61
CA ASP A 21 1.12 8.78 -15.87
C ASP A 21 1.10 8.40 -14.39
N ILE A 22 1.10 9.41 -13.52
CA ILE A 22 0.99 9.22 -12.07
C ILE A 22 -0.33 9.79 -11.58
N TYR A 23 -1.10 8.94 -10.92
CA TYR A 23 -2.34 9.31 -10.23
C TYR A 23 -2.16 9.12 -8.72
N ALA A 24 -2.07 10.24 -7.99
CA ALA A 24 -2.10 10.22 -6.53
C ALA A 24 -3.54 10.39 -6.04
N VAL A 25 -4.09 9.34 -5.42
CA VAL A 25 -5.48 9.32 -4.97
C VAL A 25 -5.55 9.28 -3.45
N PHE A 26 -6.25 10.26 -2.88
CA PHE A 26 -6.52 10.34 -1.44
C PHE A 26 -7.98 9.93 -1.20
N THR A 27 -8.17 8.72 -0.70
CA THR A 27 -9.50 8.12 -0.56
C THR A 27 -10.05 8.28 0.84
N VAL A 28 -11.37 8.33 0.95
CA VAL A 28 -12.12 8.24 2.21
C VAL A 28 -12.88 6.91 2.27
N GLN A 29 -13.44 6.57 3.44
CA GLN A 29 -14.28 5.39 3.64
C GLN A 29 -13.54 4.05 3.41
N GLU A 30 -12.31 3.95 3.91
CA GLU A 30 -11.52 2.71 3.91
C GLU A 30 -12.17 1.66 4.84
N GLU A 31 -12.38 2.03 6.10
CA GLU A 31 -12.93 1.19 7.19
C GLU A 31 -14.36 0.64 6.95
N ILE A 32 -15.03 1.08 5.88
CA ILE A 32 -16.36 0.60 5.50
C ILE A 32 -16.37 -0.09 4.13
N GLY A 33 -15.24 -0.73 3.80
CA GLY A 33 -15.08 -1.58 2.63
C GLY A 33 -14.41 -0.87 1.46
N ILE A 34 -13.37 -0.08 1.72
CA ILE A 34 -12.43 0.47 0.72
C ILE A 34 -13.11 1.17 -0.46
N ARG A 35 -14.26 1.82 -0.21
CA ARG A 35 -15.16 2.31 -1.27
C ARG A 35 -14.49 3.36 -2.15
N GLY A 36 -13.75 4.28 -1.53
CA GLY A 36 -13.00 5.30 -2.26
C GLY A 36 -11.92 4.69 -3.16
N ALA A 37 -11.21 3.67 -2.67
CA ALA A 37 -10.16 2.98 -3.42
C ALA A 37 -10.74 2.19 -4.61
N ASN A 38 -11.84 1.48 -4.41
CA ASN A 38 -12.52 0.74 -5.48
C ASN A 38 -13.02 1.67 -6.60
N VAL A 39 -13.74 2.74 -6.24
CA VAL A 39 -14.31 3.67 -7.24
C VAL A 39 -13.21 4.41 -8.00
N SER A 40 -12.16 4.86 -7.31
CA SER A 40 -11.05 5.54 -7.97
C SER A 40 -10.28 4.61 -8.91
N SER A 41 -10.00 3.37 -8.49
CA SER A 41 -9.31 2.38 -9.31
C SER A 41 -10.11 2.02 -10.56
N MET A 42 -11.43 1.82 -10.44
CA MET A 42 -12.30 1.55 -11.59
C MET A 42 -12.40 2.74 -12.56
N LYS A 43 -12.35 3.98 -12.05
CA LYS A 43 -12.44 5.19 -12.87
C LYS A 43 -11.13 5.49 -13.60
N ILE A 44 -10.01 5.35 -12.92
CA ILE A 44 -8.67 5.63 -13.47
C ILE A 44 -8.22 4.47 -14.36
N ASN A 45 -8.57 3.24 -13.99
CA ASN A 45 -8.18 2.00 -14.66
C ASN A 45 -6.65 1.92 -14.91
N PRO A 46 -5.82 1.99 -13.85
CA PRO A 46 -4.36 2.02 -13.99
C PRO A 46 -3.78 0.65 -14.34
N ASP A 47 -2.63 0.63 -15.03
CA ASP A 47 -1.86 -0.59 -15.27
C ASP A 47 -1.27 -1.16 -13.96
N PHE A 48 -0.85 -0.29 -13.05
CA PHE A 48 -0.30 -0.63 -11.75
C PHE A 48 -0.93 0.22 -10.64
N GLY A 49 -1.34 -0.44 -9.56
CA GLY A 49 -1.91 0.20 -8.37
C GLY A 49 -1.11 -0.13 -7.12
N PHE A 50 -0.75 0.90 -6.35
CA PHE A 50 -0.11 0.76 -5.05
C PHE A 50 -1.06 1.23 -3.94
N GLY A 51 -1.58 0.28 -3.16
CA GLY A 51 -2.33 0.57 -1.95
C GLY A 51 -1.38 0.89 -0.81
N LEU A 52 -1.45 2.12 -0.27
CA LEU A 52 -0.60 2.54 0.84
C LEU A 52 -1.40 2.52 2.15
N ASP A 53 -1.05 1.59 3.04
CA ASP A 53 -1.66 1.49 4.36
C ASP A 53 -0.63 1.06 5.41
N THR A 54 -0.98 1.29 6.68
CA THR A 54 -0.21 0.78 7.80
C THR A 54 -0.51 -0.68 8.07
N THR A 55 0.49 -1.40 8.54
CA THR A 55 0.32 -2.77 9.03
C THR A 55 0.92 -2.91 10.42
N ILE A 56 0.57 -3.99 11.10
CA ILE A 56 1.07 -4.29 12.44
C ILE A 56 2.47 -4.93 12.30
N ALA A 57 3.43 -4.44 13.07
CA ALA A 57 4.68 -5.15 13.31
C ALA A 57 4.41 -6.23 14.38
N TRP A 58 4.56 -7.51 14.00
CA TRP A 58 4.20 -8.63 14.88
C TRP A 58 5.41 -9.29 15.54
N ASP A 59 6.46 -8.50 15.80
CA ASP A 59 7.67 -8.85 16.54
C ASP A 59 7.55 -8.56 18.04
N THR A 60 6.34 -8.73 18.60
CA THR A 60 6.02 -8.42 19.99
C THR A 60 6.12 -9.66 20.91
N PRO A 61 6.33 -9.48 22.23
CA PRO A 61 6.33 -10.61 23.17
C PRO A 61 5.01 -11.39 23.12
N GLY A 62 5.10 -12.71 22.96
CA GLY A 62 3.95 -13.61 22.85
C GLY A 62 3.61 -14.05 21.42
N SER A 63 4.23 -13.44 20.39
CA SER A 63 4.14 -13.92 19.02
C SER A 63 4.90 -15.24 18.80
N THR A 64 4.34 -16.12 17.97
CA THR A 64 5.03 -17.28 17.45
C THR A 64 5.92 -16.89 16.27
N LYS A 65 6.90 -17.74 15.92
CA LYS A 65 7.80 -17.49 14.77
C LYS A 65 7.05 -17.34 13.46
N GLN A 66 5.94 -18.04 13.29
CA GLN A 66 5.13 -18.03 12.09
C GLN A 66 4.33 -16.74 11.94
N GLU A 67 3.97 -16.10 13.06
CA GLU A 67 3.22 -14.84 13.04
C GLU A 67 4.14 -13.63 12.88
N GLN A 68 5.45 -13.76 13.18
CA GLN A 68 6.49 -12.74 13.00
C GLN A 68 6.82 -12.48 11.52
N VAL A 69 5.80 -12.18 10.71
CA VAL A 69 5.92 -11.88 9.27
C VAL A 69 6.35 -10.45 8.97
N SER A 70 6.35 -9.58 9.99
CA SER A 70 6.75 -8.17 9.95
C SER A 70 7.48 -7.81 11.25
N ALA A 71 8.46 -6.92 11.17
CA ALA A 71 9.21 -6.46 12.33
C ALA A 71 9.55 -4.96 12.22
N LEU A 72 9.65 -4.30 13.37
CA LEU A 72 9.97 -2.89 13.41
C LEU A 72 11.42 -2.63 12.98
N GLY A 73 11.63 -1.59 12.17
CA GLY A 73 12.96 -1.19 11.72
C GLY A 73 13.51 -1.96 10.51
N LEU A 74 12.77 -2.95 9.99
CA LEU A 74 13.16 -3.70 8.78
C LEU A 74 12.62 -3.09 7.47
N GLY A 75 12.02 -1.90 7.53
CA GLY A 75 11.54 -1.17 6.36
C GLY A 75 10.05 -1.36 6.07
N ALA A 76 9.65 -1.08 4.83
CA ALA A 76 8.27 -1.16 4.39
C ALA A 76 7.83 -2.62 4.22
N CYS A 77 6.60 -2.93 4.64
CA CYS A 77 6.01 -4.25 4.45
C CYS A 77 5.28 -4.32 3.10
N ILE A 78 5.55 -5.38 2.33
CA ILE A 78 4.81 -5.70 1.11
C ILE A 78 3.74 -6.73 1.46
N LYS A 79 2.46 -6.36 1.36
CA LYS A 79 1.35 -7.29 1.57
C LYS A 79 1.24 -8.22 0.36
N VAL A 80 1.28 -9.52 0.60
CA VAL A 80 1.09 -10.55 -0.45
C VAL A 80 -0.39 -10.90 -0.59
N MET A 81 -1.06 -11.17 0.54
CA MET A 81 -2.48 -11.49 0.57
C MET A 81 -3.08 -11.33 1.97
N ASP A 82 -4.41 -11.21 2.02
CA ASP A 82 -5.23 -11.42 3.22
C ASP A 82 -6.61 -11.99 2.82
N SER A 83 -7.60 -11.94 3.72
CA SER A 83 -8.95 -12.44 3.45
C SER A 83 -9.72 -11.64 2.39
N SER A 84 -9.27 -10.44 2.06
CA SER A 84 -9.92 -9.49 1.16
C SER A 84 -9.18 -9.28 -0.17
N THR A 85 -7.87 -9.54 -0.21
CA THR A 85 -7.02 -9.18 -1.34
C THR A 85 -5.93 -10.25 -1.60
N VAL A 86 -5.65 -10.50 -2.87
CA VAL A 86 -4.47 -11.25 -3.33
C VAL A 86 -3.72 -10.37 -4.33
N CYS A 87 -2.46 -10.04 -4.02
CA CYS A 87 -1.64 -9.20 -4.88
C CYS A 87 -1.09 -9.99 -6.08
N ASP A 88 -0.94 -9.31 -7.22
CA ASP A 88 -0.33 -9.92 -8.41
C ASP A 88 1.12 -10.32 -8.10
N TYR A 89 1.46 -11.59 -8.31
CA TYR A 89 2.78 -12.13 -8.00
C TYR A 89 3.91 -11.40 -8.76
N ARG A 90 3.61 -10.82 -9.92
CA ARG A 90 4.57 -10.04 -10.72
C ARG A 90 4.96 -8.74 -10.01
N MET A 91 4.04 -8.17 -9.23
CA MET A 91 4.28 -6.96 -8.42
C MET A 91 5.05 -7.25 -7.14
N VAL A 92 4.88 -8.45 -6.58
CA VAL A 92 5.53 -8.85 -5.32
C VAL A 92 6.99 -9.24 -5.52
N ASN A 93 7.35 -9.77 -6.70
CA ASN A 93 8.69 -10.30 -6.98
C ASN A 93 9.74 -9.23 -7.37
N TYR A 94 9.34 -7.97 -7.54
CA TYR A 94 10.23 -6.85 -7.87
C TYR A 94 10.58 -6.03 -6.63
#